data_AF-A0AA48L7E8-F1
#
_entry.id   AF-A0AA48L7E8-F1
#
_cell.length_a   1.000
_cell.length_b   1.000
_cell.length_c   1.000
_cell.angle_alpha   90.00
_cell.angle_beta   90.00
_cell.angle_gamma   90.00
#
_symmetry.space_group_name_H-M   'P 1'
#
loop_
_entity.id
_entity.type
_entity.pdbx_description
1 polymer ?
#
loop_
_entity_poly.entity_id
_entity_poly.type
_entity_poly.pdbx_seq_one_letter_code
_entity_poly.pdbx_strand_id
1 'polypeptide(L)'
;MPLCQSSIDTWSASGEGKNGGASVFARPLAWGDKAELDEFRPFTHILMCDLVYFPHLYPPLLRTLLEVTEPEAGEMPPSDVFGPEIILAWKSRSLGLEESFFDSFARYFRMEPVMGFTGDAKLFLCRRWRVTEEWRLPELSRVMNGAPGVIVGRSFGLAESLFAEMEWD
;
A
#
# COMPACT_ATOMS: atom_id res chain seq x y z
N MET A 1 11.95 -9.73 23.49
CA MET A 1 11.04 -10.23 22.44
C MET A 1 10.23 -9.04 21.93
N PRO A 2 10.17 -8.79 20.61
CA PRO A 2 9.32 -7.74 20.05
C PRO A 2 7.85 -7.92 20.47
N LEU A 3 7.13 -6.81 20.68
CA LEU A 3 5.74 -6.83 21.18
C LEU A 3 4.83 -7.72 20.32
N CYS A 4 4.95 -7.62 18.99
CA CYS A 4 4.14 -8.41 18.05
C CYS A 4 4.37 -9.92 18.21
N GLN A 5 5.63 -10.35 18.40
CA GLN A 5 5.91 -11.78 18.62
C GLN A 5 5.29 -12.24 19.94
N SER A 6 5.37 -11.42 20.99
CA SER A 6 4.71 -11.72 22.27
C SER A 6 3.19 -11.91 22.12
N SER A 7 2.54 -11.07 21.30
CA SER A 7 1.10 -11.18 21.04
C SER A 7 0.75 -12.44 20.27
N ILE A 8 1.55 -12.81 19.26
CA ILE A 8 1.37 -14.05 18.48
C ILE A 8 1.53 -15.28 19.38
N ASP A 9 2.55 -15.30 20.23
CA ASP A 9 2.82 -16.42 21.13
C ASP A 9 1.67 -16.57 22.15
N THR A 10 1.16 -15.45 22.67
CA THR A 10 0.02 -15.42 23.59
C THR A 10 -1.24 -15.96 22.93
N TRP A 11 -1.54 -15.52 21.69
CA TRP A 11 -2.68 -16.01 20.92
C TRP A 11 -2.55 -17.50 20.55
N SER A 12 -1.35 -17.95 20.20
CA SER A 12 -1.09 -19.37 19.90
C SER A 12 -1.29 -20.25 21.14
N ALA A 13 -0.89 -19.74 22.31
CA ALA A 13 -1.03 -20.45 23.59
C ALA A 13 -2.47 -20.57 24.08
N SER A 14 -3.37 -19.62 23.74
CA SER A 14 -4.78 -19.66 24.14
C SER A 14 -5.57 -20.81 23.51
N GLY A 15 -5.01 -21.47 22.47
CA GLY A 15 -5.67 -22.54 21.74
C GLY A 15 -6.66 -22.07 20.68
N GLU A 16 -6.92 -20.76 20.58
CA GLU A 16 -7.78 -20.16 19.55
C GLU A 16 -7.23 -20.38 18.13
N GLY A 17 -5.91 -20.54 17.96
CA GLY A 17 -5.27 -20.82 16.67
C GLY A 17 -5.26 -22.28 16.21
N LYS A 18 -5.81 -23.22 16.99
CA LYS A 18 -5.66 -24.67 16.72
C LYS A 18 -6.65 -25.26 15.71
N ASN A 19 -7.69 -24.52 15.32
CA ASN A 19 -8.71 -25.00 14.37
C ASN A 19 -8.46 -24.44 12.97
N GLY A 20 -7.54 -25.06 12.20
CA GLY A 20 -7.27 -24.69 10.80
C GLY A 20 -6.81 -23.24 10.58
N GLY A 21 -6.26 -22.61 11.63
CA GLY A 21 -6.01 -21.17 11.70
C GLY A 21 -4.81 -20.71 10.87
N ALA A 22 -4.90 -19.48 10.37
CA ALA A 22 -3.83 -18.83 9.61
C ALA A 22 -2.48 -18.86 10.36
N SER A 23 -1.38 -19.04 9.62
CA SER A 23 -0.03 -18.89 10.17
C SER A 23 0.36 -17.41 10.18
N VAL A 24 0.80 -16.91 11.33
CA VAL A 24 1.19 -15.50 11.50
C VAL A 24 2.66 -15.41 11.85
N PHE A 25 3.40 -14.59 11.10
CA PHE A 25 4.82 -14.33 11.32
C PHE A 25 5.04 -12.84 11.55
N ALA A 26 5.85 -12.50 12.56
CA ALA A 26 6.32 -11.13 12.76
C ALA A 26 7.76 -10.99 12.24
N ARG A 27 7.99 -9.96 11.44
CA ARG A 27 9.33 -9.58 10.94
C ARG A 27 9.49 -8.05 11.02
N PRO A 28 10.69 -7.56 11.37
CA PRO A 28 10.99 -6.15 11.22
C PRO A 28 11.03 -5.78 9.73
N LEU A 29 10.39 -4.68 9.36
CA LEU A 29 10.45 -4.11 8.02
C LEU A 29 10.54 -2.59 8.15
N ALA A 30 11.77 -2.06 8.14
CA ALA A 30 11.97 -0.63 8.02
C ALA A 30 11.61 -0.21 6.59
N TRP A 31 10.76 0.80 6.45
CA TRP A 31 10.37 1.27 5.12
C TRP A 31 11.56 1.90 4.39
N GLY A 32 11.61 1.72 3.08
CA GLY A 32 12.68 2.20 2.20
C GLY A 32 13.92 1.30 2.14
N ASP A 33 14.08 0.40 3.10
CA ASP A 33 15.11 -0.63 3.07
C ASP A 33 14.68 -1.80 2.18
N LYS A 34 15.67 -2.56 1.68
CA LYS A 34 15.42 -3.74 0.87
C LYS A 34 14.63 -4.76 1.69
N ALA A 35 13.47 -5.15 1.19
CA ALA A 35 12.58 -6.04 1.89
C ALA A 35 13.03 -7.49 1.65
N GLU A 36 13.67 -8.13 2.64
CA GLU A 36 13.99 -9.57 2.60
C GLU A 36 12.73 -10.40 2.85
N LEU A 37 11.82 -10.36 1.88
CA LEU A 37 10.48 -10.95 1.97
C LEU A 37 10.25 -12.09 0.97
N ASP A 38 11.30 -12.50 0.26
CA ASP A 38 11.22 -13.53 -0.78
C ASP A 38 10.69 -14.87 -0.24
N GLU A 39 10.94 -15.19 1.04
CA GLU A 39 10.41 -16.39 1.69
C GLU A 39 8.87 -16.40 1.84
N PHE A 40 8.22 -15.24 1.73
CA PHE A 40 6.77 -15.06 1.92
C PHE A 40 6.02 -14.71 0.63
N ARG A 41 6.73 -14.55 -0.50
CA ARG A 41 6.11 -14.30 -1.80
C ARG A 41 5.46 -15.59 -2.35
N PRO A 42 4.42 -15.46 -3.22
CA PRO A 42 3.81 -14.21 -3.68
C PRO A 42 2.79 -13.66 -2.67
N PHE A 43 2.77 -12.33 -2.53
CA PHE A 43 1.71 -11.66 -1.76
C PHE A 43 0.45 -11.54 -2.61
N THR A 44 -0.71 -11.79 -1.99
CA THR A 44 -2.01 -11.55 -2.62
C THR A 44 -2.62 -10.24 -2.18
N HIS A 45 -2.39 -9.85 -0.91
CA HIS A 45 -2.92 -8.64 -0.32
C HIS A 45 -1.88 -7.97 0.57
N ILE A 46 -1.95 -6.65 0.66
CA ILE A 46 -1.18 -5.82 1.59
C ILE A 46 -2.17 -4.95 2.35
N LEU A 47 -2.08 -4.98 3.68
CA LEU A 47 -2.94 -4.16 4.54
C LEU A 47 -2.16 -2.95 5.04
N MET A 48 -2.71 -1.76 4.81
CA MET A 48 -2.17 -0.51 5.32
C MET A 48 -3.23 0.17 6.18
N CYS A 49 -2.98 0.32 7.47
CA CYS A 49 -3.91 0.99 8.39
C CYS A 49 -3.20 2.16 9.05
N ASP A 50 -3.69 3.38 8.78
CA ASP A 50 -3.24 4.62 9.42
C ASP A 50 -1.72 4.91 9.31
N LEU A 51 -1.14 4.61 8.14
CA LEU A 51 0.30 4.77 7.88
C LEU A 51 0.68 6.14 7.28
N VAL A 52 -0.30 6.95 6.90
CA VAL A 52 -0.11 8.26 6.25
C VAL A 52 -0.28 9.38 7.28
N TYR A 53 0.78 9.68 8.03
CA TYR A 53 0.74 10.69 9.09
C TYR A 53 2.04 11.47 9.28
N PHE A 54 3.20 10.86 9.01
CA PHE A 54 4.50 11.54 9.09
C PHE A 54 5.13 11.73 7.71
N PRO A 55 5.26 12.98 7.21
CA PRO A 55 5.73 13.23 5.84
C PRO A 55 7.11 12.67 5.49
N HIS A 56 8.02 12.64 6.47
CA HIS A 56 9.36 12.07 6.27
C HIS A 56 9.34 10.54 6.04
N LEU A 57 8.23 9.87 6.36
CA LEU A 57 8.04 8.43 6.11
C LEU A 57 7.39 8.13 4.76
N TYR A 58 6.89 9.12 4.02
CA TYR A 58 6.21 8.89 2.74
C TYR A 58 7.14 8.34 1.66
N PRO A 59 8.33 8.91 1.41
CA PRO A 59 9.25 8.33 0.44
C PRO A 59 9.60 6.85 0.76
N PRO A 60 10.04 6.50 1.99
CA PRO A 60 10.41 5.12 2.28
C PRO A 60 9.21 4.17 2.21
N LEU A 61 8.03 4.58 2.70
CA LEU A 61 6.80 3.77 2.60
C LEU A 61 6.46 3.48 1.14
N LEU A 62 6.45 4.53 0.30
CA LEU A 62 6.13 4.38 -1.11
C LEU A 62 7.13 3.43 -1.76
N ARG A 63 8.45 3.65 -1.58
CA ARG A 63 9.52 2.78 -2.09
C ARG A 63 9.33 1.32 -1.71
N THR A 64 8.98 1.02 -0.45
CA THR A 64 8.68 -0.34 -0.01
C THR A 64 7.48 -0.92 -0.77
N LEU A 65 6.38 -0.16 -0.90
CA LEU A 65 5.19 -0.62 -1.64
C LEU A 65 5.51 -0.93 -3.11
N LEU A 66 6.33 -0.09 -3.76
CA LEU A 66 6.80 -0.36 -5.12
C LEU A 66 7.54 -1.71 -5.18
N GLU A 67 8.49 -1.95 -4.27
CA GLU A 67 9.33 -3.14 -4.25
C GLU A 67 8.55 -4.44 -3.97
N VAL A 68 7.61 -4.40 -3.02
CA VAL A 68 6.80 -5.59 -2.65
C VAL A 68 5.68 -5.89 -3.64
N THR A 69 5.33 -4.93 -4.52
CA THR A 69 4.33 -5.13 -5.58
C THR A 69 4.93 -5.41 -6.95
N GLU A 70 6.26 -5.31 -7.09
CA GLU A 70 6.99 -5.60 -8.32
C GLU A 70 6.74 -7.05 -8.78
N PRO A 71 6.50 -7.30 -10.08
CA PRO A 71 6.17 -8.63 -10.56
C PRO A 71 7.40 -9.53 -10.51
N GLU A 72 7.17 -10.84 -10.33
CA GLU A 72 8.26 -11.81 -10.44
C GLU A 72 8.76 -11.88 -11.90
N ALA A 73 10.07 -12.10 -12.05
CA ALA A 73 10.73 -12.00 -13.35
C ALA A 73 10.08 -12.94 -14.39
N GLY A 74 9.53 -12.35 -15.46
CA GLY A 74 8.94 -13.07 -16.59
C GLY A 74 7.41 -13.05 -16.65
N GLU A 75 6.72 -12.55 -15.62
CA GLU A 75 5.26 -12.41 -15.63
C GLU A 75 4.83 -10.98 -15.96
N MET A 76 4.58 -10.71 -17.24
CA MET A 76 3.83 -9.51 -17.64
C MET A 76 2.33 -9.87 -17.72
N PRO A 77 1.50 -9.40 -16.78
CA PRO A 77 0.08 -9.70 -16.82
C PRO A 77 -0.60 -9.00 -18.02
N PRO A 78 -1.65 -9.62 -18.58
CA PRO A 78 -2.40 -9.07 -19.71
C PRO A 78 -3.24 -7.84 -19.34
N SER A 79 -3.47 -7.62 -18.04
CA SER A 79 -4.27 -6.54 -17.47
C SER A 79 -3.56 -5.18 -17.47
N ASP A 80 -4.31 -4.10 -17.23
CA ASP A 80 -3.81 -2.74 -17.01
C ASP A 80 -3.23 -2.53 -15.59
N VAL A 81 -3.44 -3.50 -14.69
CA VAL A 81 -2.94 -3.51 -13.32
C VAL A 81 -2.34 -4.86 -12.93
N PHE A 82 -1.45 -4.89 -11.92
CA PHE A 82 -0.78 -6.10 -11.44
C PHE A 82 -0.49 -6.11 -9.94
N GLY A 83 0.11 -7.21 -9.47
CA GLY A 83 0.62 -7.37 -8.11
C GLY A 83 -0.46 -7.65 -7.06
N PRO A 84 -0.08 -7.67 -5.78
CA PRO A 84 -1.03 -7.78 -4.66
C PRO A 84 -1.99 -6.60 -4.61
N GLU A 85 -3.20 -6.84 -4.10
CA GLU A 85 -4.15 -5.78 -3.80
C GLU A 85 -3.81 -5.10 -2.46
N ILE A 86 -3.65 -3.78 -2.49
CA ILE A 86 -3.41 -3.00 -1.29
C ILE A 86 -4.76 -2.52 -0.76
N ILE A 87 -5.09 -2.87 0.49
CA ILE A 87 -6.24 -2.33 1.21
C ILE A 87 -5.73 -1.22 2.12
N LEU A 88 -6.04 0.02 1.76
CA LEU A 88 -5.58 1.21 2.47
C LEU A 88 -6.72 1.82 3.29
N ALA A 89 -6.59 1.74 4.61
CA ALA A 89 -7.45 2.43 5.57
C ALA A 89 -6.74 3.69 6.07
N TRP A 90 -7.39 4.84 5.93
CA TRP A 90 -6.85 6.15 6.30
C TRP A 90 -7.90 7.01 6.99
N LYS A 91 -7.50 7.69 8.07
CA LYS A 91 -8.31 8.72 8.73
C LYS A 91 -7.65 10.08 8.52
N SER A 92 -8.36 11.00 7.89
CA SER A 92 -7.88 12.37 7.66
C SER A 92 -7.60 13.09 8.97
N ARG A 93 -6.41 13.69 9.12
CA ARG A 93 -6.03 14.47 10.32
C ARG A 93 -5.58 15.88 9.96
N SER A 94 -4.77 16.01 8.92
CA SER A 94 -4.27 17.30 8.41
C SER A 94 -4.04 17.25 6.90
N LEU A 95 -5.05 17.72 6.17
CA LEU A 95 -5.20 17.61 4.72
C LEU A 95 -3.94 17.94 3.91
N GLY A 96 -3.28 19.06 4.22
CA GLY A 96 -2.19 19.58 3.37
C GLY A 96 -0.92 18.71 3.35
N LEU A 97 -0.66 17.94 4.39
CA LEU A 97 0.53 17.07 4.42
C LEU A 97 0.24 15.72 3.75
N GLU A 98 -0.96 15.19 3.96
CA GLU A 98 -1.37 13.86 3.50
C GLU A 98 -1.61 13.84 1.97
N GLU A 99 -2.06 14.95 1.38
CA GLU A 99 -2.31 15.07 -0.07
C GLU A 99 -1.07 14.73 -0.90
N SER A 100 0.12 15.20 -0.48
CA SER A 100 1.38 14.92 -1.18
C SER A 100 1.71 13.42 -1.29
N PHE A 101 1.29 12.61 -0.31
CA PHE A 101 1.41 11.16 -0.36
C PHE A 101 0.46 10.59 -1.41
N PHE A 102 -0.83 10.95 -1.34
CA PHE A 102 -1.85 10.43 -2.25
C PHE A 102 -1.58 10.80 -3.71
N ASP A 103 -1.14 12.04 -3.98
CA ASP A 103 -0.73 12.48 -5.31
C ASP A 103 0.44 11.66 -5.87
N SER A 104 1.40 11.33 -5.01
CA SER A 104 2.56 10.51 -5.39
C SER A 104 2.17 9.06 -5.57
N PHE A 105 1.31 8.54 -4.69
CA PHE A 105 0.82 7.16 -4.71
C PHE A 105 -0.02 6.88 -5.96
N ALA A 106 -0.94 7.78 -6.32
CA ALA A 106 -1.83 7.64 -7.48
C ALA A 106 -1.09 7.56 -8.83
N ARG A 107 0.14 8.10 -8.91
CA ARG A 107 1.01 7.97 -10.09
C ARG A 107 1.38 6.52 -10.37
N TYR A 108 1.44 5.69 -9.33
CA TYR A 108 1.91 4.32 -9.46
C TYR A 108 0.86 3.26 -9.15
N PHE A 109 -0.21 3.65 -8.44
CA PHE A 109 -1.28 2.76 -8.05
C PHE A 109 -2.62 3.33 -8.50
N ARG A 110 -3.45 2.48 -9.11
CA ARG A 110 -4.88 2.73 -9.24
C ARG A 110 -5.48 2.72 -7.85
N MET A 111 -6.34 3.67 -7.53
CA MET A 111 -7.04 3.78 -6.26
C MET A 111 -8.54 3.77 -6.51
N GLU A 112 -9.26 2.87 -5.85
CA GLU A 112 -10.72 2.75 -5.93
C GLU A 112 -11.29 2.89 -4.52
N PRO A 113 -12.13 3.91 -4.23
CA PRO A 113 -12.73 4.09 -2.91
C PRO A 113 -13.73 2.96 -2.61
N VAL A 114 -13.76 2.49 -1.37
CA VAL A 114 -14.75 1.51 -0.90
C VAL A 114 -15.93 2.25 -0.27
N MET A 115 -17.13 1.95 -0.75
CA MET A 115 -18.39 2.55 -0.29
C MET A 115 -19.06 1.74 0.82
N GLY A 116 -19.95 2.39 1.57
CA GLY A 116 -20.80 1.73 2.56
C GLY A 116 -20.14 1.41 3.91
N PHE A 117 -18.90 1.85 4.11
CA PHE A 117 -18.26 1.78 5.42
C PHE A 117 -18.73 2.94 6.31
N THR A 118 -19.29 2.64 7.47
CA THR A 118 -19.90 3.64 8.38
C THR A 118 -18.94 4.18 9.43
N GLY A 119 -17.63 3.91 9.31
CA GLY A 119 -16.63 4.42 10.25
C GLY A 119 -15.97 5.71 9.75
N ASP A 120 -15.24 6.39 10.65
CA ASP A 120 -14.53 7.63 10.35
C ASP A 120 -13.34 7.47 9.38
N ALA A 121 -13.01 6.23 9.01
CA ALA A 121 -11.89 5.93 8.12
C ALA A 121 -12.38 5.81 6.68
N LYS A 122 -11.59 6.34 5.76
CA LYS A 122 -11.72 6.13 4.32
C LYS A 122 -10.95 4.88 3.94
N LEU A 123 -11.56 4.07 3.08
CA LEU A 123 -11.00 2.81 2.59
C LEU A 123 -10.77 2.91 1.09
N PHE A 124 -9.62 2.44 0.62
CA PHE A 124 -9.30 2.29 -0.78
C PHE A 124 -8.82 0.87 -1.08
N LEU A 125 -9.26 0.33 -2.22
CA LEU A 125 -8.60 -0.79 -2.88
C LEU A 125 -7.63 -0.22 -3.89
N CYS A 126 -6.36 -0.60 -3.79
CA CYS A 126 -5.33 -0.08 -4.65
C CYS A 126 -4.58 -1.21 -5.35
N ARG A 127 -4.29 -1.01 -6.63
CA ARG A 127 -3.50 -1.97 -7.43
C ARG A 127 -2.44 -1.26 -8.24
N ARG A 128 -1.34 -1.94 -8.48
CA ARG A 128 -0.21 -1.39 -9.22
C ARG A 128 -0.61 -1.16 -10.68
N TRP A 129 -0.37 0.04 -11.22
CA TRP A 129 -0.52 0.25 -12.66
C TRP A 129 0.48 -0.61 -13.42
N ARG A 130 0.05 -1.23 -14.53
CA ARG A 130 0.97 -1.84 -15.49
C ARG A 130 1.86 -0.75 -16.07
N VAL A 131 3.17 -0.92 -15.91
CA VAL A 131 4.17 -0.02 -16.48
C VAL A 131 4.77 -0.68 -17.73
N THR A 132 4.94 0.09 -18.80
CA THR A 132 5.53 -0.37 -20.07
C THR A 132 7.05 -0.58 -19.93
N GLU A 133 7.71 -1.11 -20.97
CA GLU A 133 9.01 -1.81 -20.96
C GLU A 133 10.23 -1.14 -20.28
N GLU A 134 10.14 0.11 -19.84
CA GLU A 134 11.23 0.78 -19.11
C GLU A 134 10.74 1.36 -17.80
N TRP A 135 10.68 0.52 -16.76
CA TRP A 135 10.56 1.06 -15.41
C TRP A 135 11.49 0.34 -14.44
N ARG A 136 12.46 1.11 -13.94
CA ARG A 136 13.30 0.71 -12.81
C ARG A 136 12.70 1.31 -11.56
N LEU A 137 12.74 0.55 -10.48
CA LEU A 137 12.40 1.00 -9.14
C LEU A 137 13.14 2.33 -8.84
N PRO A 138 12.44 3.48 -8.71
CA PRO A 138 13.02 4.80 -8.60
C PRO A 138 13.74 4.94 -7.26
N GLU A 139 14.92 5.55 -7.27
CA GLU A 139 15.64 5.93 -6.05
C GLU A 139 14.73 6.60 -5.03
N LEU A 140 15.01 6.37 -3.74
CA LEU A 140 14.20 6.88 -2.63
C LEU A 140 13.94 8.40 -2.73
N SER A 141 14.95 9.17 -3.15
CA SER A 141 14.87 10.63 -3.33
C SER A 141 13.97 11.07 -4.49
N ARG A 142 13.60 10.16 -5.40
CA ARG A 142 12.79 10.46 -6.59
C ARG A 142 11.38 9.92 -6.50
N VAL A 143 11.09 9.05 -5.53
CA VAL A 143 9.81 8.32 -5.48
C VAL A 143 8.59 9.24 -5.40
N MET A 144 8.69 10.35 -4.65
CA MET A 144 7.61 11.35 -4.53
C MET A 144 7.42 12.18 -5.81
N ASN A 145 8.43 12.26 -6.68
CA ASN A 145 8.39 13.11 -7.87
C ASN A 145 7.91 12.37 -9.13
N GLY A 146 7.66 11.05 -9.04
CA GLY A 146 7.42 10.21 -10.21
C GLY A 146 8.73 9.84 -10.91
N ALA A 147 8.83 8.61 -11.43
CA ALA A 147 9.91 8.28 -12.35
C ALA A 147 9.64 8.87 -13.74
N PRO A 148 10.68 9.15 -14.55
CA PRO A 148 10.51 9.53 -15.94
C PRO A 148 9.63 8.52 -16.69
N GLY A 149 8.63 8.99 -17.45
CA GLY A 149 7.75 8.13 -18.27
C GLY A 149 6.49 7.60 -17.58
N VAL A 150 6.33 7.80 -16.25
CA VAL A 150 5.07 7.47 -15.57
C VAL A 150 3.99 8.47 -16.01
N ILE A 151 2.96 7.97 -16.70
CA ILE A 151 1.82 8.79 -17.12
C ILE A 151 1.12 9.31 -15.87
N VAL A 152 1.07 10.63 -15.73
CA VAL A 152 0.35 11.30 -14.65
C VAL A 152 -1.15 11.04 -14.84
N GLY A 153 -1.68 10.05 -14.15
CA GLY A 153 -3.11 9.97 -13.87
C GLY A 153 -3.53 11.22 -13.11
N ARG A 154 -4.37 12.04 -13.75
CA ARG A 154 -5.03 13.25 -13.23
C ARG A 154 -5.51 13.03 -11.79
N SER A 155 -5.52 13.95 -10.83
CA SER A 155 -4.96 15.27 -10.56
C SER A 155 -5.13 15.47 -9.04
N PHE A 156 -4.50 16.51 -8.48
CA PHE A 156 -4.72 17.04 -7.13
C PHE A 156 -6.19 16.99 -6.66
N GLY A 157 -6.39 16.65 -5.40
CA GLY A 157 -7.71 16.43 -4.79
C GLY A 157 -8.23 15.00 -4.83
N LEU A 158 -7.56 14.04 -5.50
CA LEU A 158 -8.08 12.68 -5.80
C LEU A 158 -8.76 11.98 -4.61
N ALA A 159 -8.15 11.98 -3.43
CA ALA A 159 -8.76 11.31 -2.27
C ALA A 159 -10.03 12.02 -1.78
N GLU A 160 -10.08 13.35 -1.80
CA GLU A 160 -11.26 14.10 -1.37
C GLU A 160 -12.30 14.18 -2.50
N SER A 161 -11.89 14.41 -3.74
CA SER A 161 -12.75 14.43 -4.92
C SER A 161 -13.35 13.07 -5.20
N LEU A 162 -12.62 11.96 -5.02
CA LEU A 162 -13.21 10.62 -5.12
C LEU A 162 -14.34 10.42 -4.10
N PHE A 163 -14.24 10.98 -2.90
CA PHE A 163 -15.33 10.90 -1.91
C PHE A 163 -16.36 12.04 -2.04
N ALA A 164 -16.03 13.15 -2.69
CA ALA A 164 -16.89 14.34 -2.84
C ALA A 164 -17.69 14.36 -4.16
N GLU A 165 -17.19 13.75 -5.23
CA GLU A 165 -17.89 13.56 -6.51
C GLU A 165 -18.93 12.43 -6.44
N MET A 166 -18.92 11.64 -5.36
CA MET A 166 -19.88 10.57 -5.16
C MET A 166 -21.09 11.11 -4.41
N GLU A 167 -22.22 11.29 -5.13
CA GLU A 167 -23.51 11.65 -4.56
C GLU A 167 -23.88 10.66 -3.44
N TRP A 168 -24.19 11.21 -2.27
CA TRP A 168 -24.58 10.46 -1.09
C TRP A 168 -26.11 10.33 -1.10
N ASP A 169 -26.63 9.21 -1.60
CA ASP A 169 -28.05 8.82 -1.49
C ASP A 169 -28.36 8.21 -0.10
#